data_AF-A0A3N1VH96-F1
#
_entry.id   AF-A0A3N1VH96-F1
#
_cell.length_a   1.000
_cell.length_b   1.000
_cell.length_c   1.000
_cell.angle_alpha   90.00
_cell.angle_beta   90.00
_cell.angle_gamma   90.00
#
_symmetry.space_group_name_H-M   'P 1'
#
loop_
_entity.id
_entity.type
_entity.pdbx_description
1 polymer ?
#
loop_
_entity_poly.entity_id
_entity_poly.type
_entity_poly.pdbx_seq_one_letter_code
_entity_poly.pdbx_strand_id
1 'polypeptide(L)'
;MLTCRTYATLIATATSVAIACLGTGQAAAAGGGAPSACRPANHLANIRPDQASSGHLHYRVTLTAPKGYAACRLAGSPTVPGFTRDGVPLGVKAGRYGDQTTSVTFGPGHPVHFDIQVPNQGHHMTADQASFTLRAPAGEIPGTSVADGTLRIAAGTAVGPIRSGA
;
A
#
# COMPACT_ATOMS: atom_id res chain seq x y z
N MET A 1 77.72 -15.10 -12.68
CA MET A 1 78.29 -16.27 -13.36
C MET A 1 77.61 -17.52 -12.81
N LEU A 2 77.30 -18.48 -13.69
CA LEU A 2 76.59 -19.77 -13.49
C LEU A 2 75.07 -19.70 -13.29
N THR A 3 74.20 -20.53 -13.88
CA THR A 3 74.22 -21.42 -15.07
C THR A 3 72.74 -21.78 -15.34
N CYS A 4 72.39 -22.06 -16.59
CA CYS A 4 71.14 -22.67 -17.05
C CYS A 4 70.67 -23.89 -16.22
N ARG A 5 69.35 -24.11 -16.19
CA ARG A 5 68.76 -25.39 -16.65
C ARG A 5 67.27 -25.27 -16.98
N THR A 6 66.98 -25.54 -18.24
CA THR A 6 65.69 -25.83 -18.84
C THR A 6 65.09 -27.10 -18.25
N TYR A 7 63.80 -27.09 -17.88
CA TYR A 7 62.94 -28.28 -17.99
C TYR A 7 61.54 -27.87 -18.44
N ALA A 8 61.01 -28.69 -19.33
CA ALA A 8 59.90 -28.44 -20.22
C ALA A 8 58.54 -28.90 -19.65
N THR A 9 57.49 -28.48 -20.36
CA THR A 9 56.18 -29.15 -20.53
C THR A 9 55.24 -29.13 -19.32
N LEU A 10 53.94 -28.82 -19.41
CA LEU A 10 52.91 -29.33 -20.33
C LEU A 10 51.68 -28.40 -20.40
N ILE A 11 50.89 -28.67 -21.44
CA ILE A 11 49.68 -28.03 -21.98
C ILE A 11 48.48 -28.11 -21.03
N ALA A 12 47.64 -27.06 -21.02
CA ALA A 12 46.20 -27.20 -20.80
C ALA A 12 45.43 -26.04 -21.45
N THR A 13 44.94 -26.26 -22.67
CA THR A 13 43.90 -25.43 -23.29
C THR A 13 42.59 -25.65 -22.55
N ALA A 14 42.19 -24.69 -21.71
CA ALA A 14 40.87 -24.68 -21.11
C ALA A 14 39.86 -24.12 -22.15
N THR A 15 39.18 -25.02 -22.85
CA THR A 15 37.96 -24.68 -23.59
C THR A 15 36.86 -24.35 -22.59
N SER A 16 36.53 -23.07 -22.45
CA SER A 16 35.38 -22.61 -21.69
C SER A 16 34.10 -22.99 -22.44
N VAL A 17 33.45 -24.07 -22.03
CA VAL A 17 32.09 -24.39 -22.44
C VAL A 17 31.17 -23.40 -21.72
N ALA A 18 30.67 -22.41 -22.45
CA ALA A 18 29.63 -21.52 -21.96
C ALA A 18 28.33 -22.32 -21.81
N ILE A 19 27.97 -22.64 -20.57
CA ILE A 19 26.66 -23.21 -20.22
C ILE A 19 25.64 -22.07 -20.36
N ALA A 20 25.01 -21.98 -21.52
CA ALA A 20 23.83 -21.14 -21.70
C ALA A 20 22.64 -21.84 -21.01
N CYS A 21 22.41 -21.54 -19.74
CA CYS A 21 21.10 -21.79 -19.12
C CYS A 21 20.08 -20.89 -19.83
N LEU A 22 19.43 -21.42 -20.86
CA LEU A 22 18.24 -20.85 -21.47
C LEU A 22 17.08 -21.01 -20.48
N GLY A 23 17.09 -20.19 -19.42
CA GLY A 23 15.89 -19.92 -18.66
C GLY A 23 14.98 -19.09 -19.54
N THR A 24 13.99 -19.72 -20.18
CA THR A 24 12.87 -19.03 -20.81
C THR A 24 12.01 -18.40 -19.73
N GLY A 25 12.49 -17.29 -19.17
CA GLY A 25 11.65 -16.37 -18.42
C GLY A 25 10.56 -15.89 -19.36
N GLN A 26 9.37 -16.48 -19.25
CA GLN A 26 8.18 -16.01 -19.92
C GLN A 26 7.86 -14.63 -19.36
N ALA A 27 8.35 -13.58 -20.03
CA ALA A 27 7.78 -12.26 -19.89
C ALA A 27 6.36 -12.36 -20.47
N ALA A 28 5.37 -12.45 -19.57
CA ALA A 28 3.99 -12.31 -19.97
C ALA A 28 3.86 -11.00 -20.75
N ALA A 29 3.37 -11.07 -21.98
CA ALA A 29 3.09 -9.88 -22.76
C ALA A 29 2.22 -8.95 -21.91
N ALA A 30 2.70 -7.74 -21.63
CA ALA A 30 1.91 -6.71 -20.98
C ALA A 30 0.76 -6.36 -21.93
N GLY A 31 -0.39 -7.03 -21.76
CA GLY A 31 -1.62 -6.65 -22.43
C GLY A 31 -1.88 -5.17 -22.11
N GLY A 32 -1.99 -4.36 -23.15
CA GLY A 32 -2.04 -2.89 -23.10
C GLY A 32 -3.32 -2.32 -22.49
N GLY A 33 -3.63 -2.73 -21.26
CA GLY A 33 -4.65 -2.12 -20.41
C GLY A 33 -4.02 -1.11 -19.44
N ALA A 34 -4.78 -0.06 -19.12
CA ALA A 34 -4.39 0.89 -18.08
C ALA A 34 -4.17 0.16 -16.73
N PRO A 35 -3.14 0.55 -15.94
CA PRO A 35 -2.90 -0.09 -14.65
C PRO A 35 -4.02 0.22 -13.66
N SER A 36 -4.29 -0.70 -12.74
CA SER A 36 -5.37 -0.56 -11.76
C SER A 36 -5.14 0.61 -10.80
N ALA A 37 -6.19 1.43 -10.57
CA ALA A 37 -6.20 2.51 -9.59
C ALA A 37 -5.99 2.02 -8.14
N CYS A 38 -6.34 0.77 -7.85
CA CYS A 38 -6.22 0.18 -6.51
C CYS A 38 -4.77 -0.08 -6.07
N ARG A 39 -3.79 0.06 -6.96
CA ARG A 39 -2.37 -0.07 -6.57
C ARG A 39 -1.95 1.18 -5.79
N PRO A 40 -1.13 1.05 -4.73
CA PRO A 40 -0.73 2.18 -3.89
C PRO A 40 -0.19 3.39 -4.65
N ALA A 41 0.63 3.17 -5.68
CA ALA A 41 1.24 4.26 -6.46
C ALA A 41 0.26 4.94 -7.46
N ASN A 42 -0.97 4.44 -7.60
CA ASN A 42 -1.91 4.85 -8.63
C ASN A 42 -3.11 5.63 -8.08
N HIS A 43 -3.07 6.01 -6.81
CA HIS A 43 -4.06 6.87 -6.18
C HIS A 43 -3.42 7.78 -5.13
N LEU A 44 -4.16 8.82 -4.76
CA LEU A 44 -3.84 9.72 -3.67
C LEU A 44 -4.85 9.49 -2.56
N ALA A 45 -4.40 9.54 -1.30
CA ALA A 45 -5.27 9.47 -0.14
C ALA A 45 -4.99 10.65 0.81
N ASN A 46 -6.02 11.35 1.23
CA ASN A 46 -5.90 12.52 2.12
C ASN A 46 -6.86 12.41 3.30
N ILE A 47 -6.37 12.76 4.48
CA ILE A 47 -7.10 12.76 5.73
C ILE A 47 -7.59 14.18 6.02
N ARG A 48 -8.87 14.33 6.33
CA ARG A 48 -9.48 15.59 6.78
C ARG A 48 -10.36 15.36 8.01
N PRO A 49 -10.40 16.28 8.97
CA PRO A 49 -11.43 16.26 10.00
C PRO A 49 -12.83 16.28 9.39
N ASP A 50 -13.74 15.50 9.96
CA ASP A 50 -15.16 15.50 9.62
C ASP A 50 -15.99 15.89 10.87
N GLN A 51 -17.31 16.03 10.71
CA GLN A 51 -18.20 16.44 11.78
C GLN A 51 -18.14 15.44 12.95
N ALA A 52 -17.75 15.93 14.13
CA ALA A 52 -17.74 15.14 15.36
C ALA A 52 -19.16 14.64 15.74
N SER A 53 -19.25 13.49 16.40
CA SER A 53 -20.49 12.98 16.98
C SER A 53 -20.35 12.85 18.50
N SER A 54 -21.47 12.55 19.18
CA SER A 54 -21.42 12.20 20.60
C SER A 54 -20.52 10.96 20.79
N GLY A 55 -19.37 11.15 21.44
CA GLY A 55 -18.42 10.09 21.76
C GLY A 55 -17.23 9.96 20.81
N HIS A 56 -17.25 10.56 19.62
CA HIS A 56 -16.20 10.38 18.63
C HIS A 56 -15.81 11.65 17.88
N LEU A 57 -14.51 11.82 17.67
CA LEU A 57 -13.96 12.64 16.60
C LEU A 57 -13.99 11.81 15.31
N HIS A 58 -14.33 12.45 14.20
CA HIS A 58 -14.37 11.80 12.89
C HIS A 58 -13.33 12.41 11.97
N TYR A 59 -12.70 11.56 11.18
CA TYR A 59 -11.82 11.97 10.09
C TYR A 59 -12.23 11.20 8.85
N ARG A 60 -12.28 11.88 7.71
CA ARG A 60 -12.50 11.25 6.42
C ARG A 60 -11.17 11.07 5.69
N VAL A 61 -10.94 9.86 5.22
CA VAL A 61 -9.86 9.55 4.28
C VAL A 61 -10.44 9.46 2.88
N THR A 62 -10.11 10.41 2.02
CA THR A 62 -10.60 10.43 0.64
C THR A 62 -9.55 9.89 -0.31
N LEU A 63 -9.93 8.92 -1.13
CA LEU A 63 -9.10 8.34 -2.18
C LEU A 63 -9.52 8.88 -3.55
N THR A 64 -8.53 9.31 -4.33
CA THR A 64 -8.74 9.78 -5.70
C THR A 64 -7.75 9.11 -6.65
N ALA A 65 -8.23 8.72 -7.82
CA ALA A 65 -7.39 8.16 -8.87
C ALA A 65 -7.26 9.17 -10.03
N PRO A 66 -6.04 9.49 -10.47
CA PRO A 66 -5.83 10.30 -11.67
C PRO A 66 -6.41 9.64 -12.92
N LYS A 67 -6.59 10.41 -14.01
CA LYS A 67 -6.92 9.85 -15.33
C LYS A 67 -5.78 8.94 -15.81
N GLY A 68 -6.11 7.96 -16.67
CA GLY A 68 -5.13 7.01 -17.22
C GLY A 68 -4.97 5.72 -16.42
N TYR A 69 -5.70 5.56 -15.30
CA TYR A 69 -5.79 4.31 -14.54
C TYR A 69 -7.12 3.59 -14.80
N ALA A 70 -7.10 2.26 -14.74
CA ALA A 70 -8.30 1.45 -14.80
C ALA A 70 -9.02 1.44 -13.44
N ALA A 71 -10.36 1.52 -13.48
CA ALA A 71 -11.18 1.35 -12.29
C ALA A 71 -11.05 -0.06 -11.70
N CYS A 72 -11.34 -0.19 -10.42
CA CYS A 72 -11.28 -1.43 -9.67
C CYS A 72 -12.39 -1.47 -8.61
N ARG A 73 -12.64 -2.66 -8.04
CA ARG A 73 -13.60 -2.82 -6.95
C ARG A 73 -12.90 -2.90 -5.60
N LEU A 74 -13.42 -2.14 -4.64
CA LEU A 74 -13.02 -2.16 -3.24
C LEU A 74 -14.16 -2.71 -2.39
N ALA A 75 -13.85 -3.27 -1.23
CA ALA A 75 -14.85 -3.82 -0.32
C ALA A 75 -14.42 -3.74 1.16
N GLY A 76 -15.39 -3.48 2.03
CA GLY A 76 -15.19 -3.40 3.48
C GLY A 76 -14.21 -2.30 3.93
N SER A 77 -13.74 -2.39 5.17
CA SER A 77 -12.74 -1.46 5.72
C SER A 77 -11.33 -1.82 5.26
N PRO A 78 -10.47 -0.82 4.96
CA PRO A 78 -9.04 -1.04 4.84
C PRO A 78 -8.44 -1.59 6.13
N THR A 79 -7.34 -2.33 6.00
CA THR A 79 -6.51 -2.72 7.15
C THR A 79 -5.56 -1.57 7.45
N VAL A 80 -5.63 -0.98 8.66
CA VAL A 80 -4.72 0.12 9.08
C VAL A 80 -3.74 -0.41 10.12
N PRO A 81 -2.53 -0.87 9.72
CA PRO A 81 -1.54 -1.41 10.64
C PRO A 81 -1.01 -0.40 11.66
N GLY A 82 -1.08 0.90 11.35
CA GLY A 82 -0.67 1.94 12.29
C GLY A 82 -0.63 3.35 11.69
N PHE A 83 -0.24 4.28 12.58
CA PHE A 83 -0.15 5.70 12.33
C PHE A 83 1.27 6.18 12.64
N THR A 84 1.70 7.24 11.96
CA THR A 84 3.00 7.87 12.18
C THR A 84 2.85 9.37 12.47
N ARG A 85 3.90 9.95 13.07
CA ARG A 85 4.14 11.39 13.09
C ARG A 85 5.59 11.62 12.69
N ASP A 86 5.84 12.45 11.68
CA ASP A 86 7.18 12.75 11.18
C ASP A 86 7.97 11.45 10.85
N GLY A 87 7.27 10.44 10.33
CA GLY A 87 7.81 9.11 10.05
C GLY A 87 7.99 8.18 11.25
N VAL A 88 7.70 8.63 12.48
CA VAL A 88 7.82 7.83 13.71
C VAL A 88 6.50 7.10 14.02
N PRO A 89 6.50 5.75 14.15
CA PRO A 89 5.29 4.99 14.50
C PRO A 89 4.76 5.29 15.91
N LEU A 90 3.44 5.42 16.04
CA LEU A 90 2.77 5.83 17.29
C LEU A 90 2.13 4.67 18.07
N GLY A 91 2.27 3.42 17.62
CA GLY A 91 1.86 2.22 18.36
C GLY A 91 0.35 1.99 18.54
N VAL A 92 -0.51 2.88 18.04
CA VAL A 92 -1.98 2.71 18.08
C VAL A 92 -2.43 1.82 16.93
N LYS A 93 -3.13 0.73 17.28
CA LYS A 93 -3.79 -0.16 16.31
C LYS A 93 -5.25 0.27 16.13
N ALA A 94 -5.71 0.30 14.89
CA ALA A 94 -7.10 0.60 14.59
C ALA A 94 -7.94 -0.68 14.52
N GLY A 95 -9.13 -0.63 15.11
CA GLY A 95 -10.19 -1.63 14.89
C GLY A 95 -10.93 -1.38 13.57
N ARG A 96 -11.97 -2.17 13.33
CA ARG A 96 -12.93 -1.98 12.23
C ARG A 96 -14.33 -1.83 12.78
N TYR A 97 -15.17 -1.06 12.10
CA TYR A 97 -16.59 -0.96 12.40
C TYR A 97 -17.42 -0.92 11.12
N GLY A 98 -18.74 -1.03 11.26
CA GLY A 98 -19.66 -0.95 10.13
C GLY A 98 -19.67 -2.21 9.28
N ASP A 99 -20.55 -2.23 8.28
CA ASP A 99 -20.73 -3.36 7.39
C ASP A 99 -19.51 -3.58 6.48
N GLN A 100 -18.94 -4.78 6.55
CA GLN A 100 -17.73 -5.17 5.82
C GLN A 100 -18.03 -5.82 4.46
N THR A 101 -19.29 -5.96 4.07
CA THR A 101 -19.72 -6.72 2.89
C THR A 101 -19.96 -5.85 1.65
N THR A 102 -20.19 -4.55 1.85
CA THR A 102 -20.42 -3.59 0.76
C THR A 102 -19.18 -3.46 -0.13
N SER A 103 -19.41 -3.44 -1.45
CA SER A 103 -18.37 -3.21 -2.46
C SER A 103 -18.70 -1.97 -3.31
N VAL A 104 -17.67 -1.20 -3.65
CA VAL A 104 -17.78 0.01 -4.46
C VAL A 104 -16.77 0.03 -5.60
N THR A 105 -17.06 0.82 -6.63
CA THR A 105 -16.13 1.06 -7.74
C THR A 105 -15.28 2.28 -7.42
N PHE A 106 -13.96 2.11 -7.49
CA PHE A 106 -12.97 3.17 -7.35
C PHE A 106 -12.20 3.35 -8.66
N GLY A 107 -11.99 4.59 -9.08
CA GLY A 107 -11.25 4.89 -10.29
C GLY A 107 -11.34 6.36 -10.69
N PRO A 108 -10.84 6.71 -11.88
CA PRO A 108 -10.89 8.09 -12.36
C PRO A 108 -12.34 8.61 -12.40
N GLY A 109 -12.59 9.76 -11.79
CA GLY A 109 -13.94 10.35 -11.67
C GLY A 109 -14.87 9.68 -10.65
N HIS A 110 -14.41 8.63 -9.97
CA HIS A 110 -15.16 7.89 -8.95
C HIS A 110 -14.35 7.88 -7.64
N PRO A 111 -14.27 9.02 -6.92
CA PRO A 111 -13.62 9.04 -5.62
C PRO A 111 -14.39 8.16 -4.64
N VAL A 112 -13.65 7.63 -3.67
CA VAL A 112 -14.20 6.87 -2.55
C VAL A 112 -13.62 7.41 -1.26
N HIS A 113 -14.25 7.12 -0.14
CA HIS A 113 -13.73 7.46 1.17
C HIS A 113 -13.95 6.34 2.17
N PHE A 114 -13.19 6.38 3.26
CA PHE A 114 -13.52 5.67 4.49
C PHE A 114 -13.32 6.62 5.68
N ASP A 115 -14.07 6.37 6.75
CA ASP A 115 -14.02 7.22 7.92
C ASP A 115 -13.21 6.55 9.03
N ILE A 116 -12.47 7.36 9.79
CA ILE A 116 -11.75 6.99 11.00
C ILE A 116 -12.47 7.63 12.17
N GLN A 117 -12.96 6.80 13.09
CA GLN A 117 -13.56 7.25 14.33
C GLN A 117 -12.55 7.12 15.46
N VAL A 118 -12.45 8.16 16.27
CA VAL A 118 -11.52 8.23 17.39
C VAL A 118 -12.33 8.60 18.61
N PRO A 119 -12.31 7.82 19.70
CA PRO A 119 -12.97 8.21 20.94
C PRO A 119 -12.61 9.65 21.32
N ASN A 120 -13.60 10.45 21.73
CA ASN A 120 -13.37 11.85 22.08
C ASN A 120 -12.81 12.03 23.51
N GLN A 121 -12.70 10.94 24.27
CA GLN A 121 -12.14 10.88 25.62
C GLN A 121 -10.86 10.04 25.64
N GLY A 122 -10.00 10.33 26.61
CA GLY A 122 -8.76 9.58 26.87
C GLY A 122 -7.50 10.34 26.45
N HIS A 123 -6.37 9.64 26.44
CA HIS A 123 -5.09 10.21 26.01
C HIS A 123 -4.97 10.13 24.49
N HIS A 124 -4.85 11.29 23.85
CA HIS A 124 -4.77 11.37 22.38
C HIS A 124 -3.35 11.72 21.97
N MET A 125 -2.91 11.09 20.89
CA MET A 125 -1.70 11.46 20.17
C MET A 125 -2.13 12.07 18.83
N THR A 126 -1.35 13.00 18.30
CA THR A 126 -1.48 13.48 16.92
C THR A 126 -0.68 12.59 15.96
N ALA A 127 -1.23 12.27 14.81
CA ALA A 127 -0.56 11.66 13.68
C ALA A 127 -0.65 12.61 12.48
N ASP A 128 0.25 12.44 11.51
CA ASP A 128 0.21 13.12 10.21
C ASP A 128 -0.02 12.16 9.05
N GLN A 129 0.07 10.86 9.30
CA GLN A 129 -0.10 9.82 8.31
C GLN A 129 -0.78 8.57 8.87
N ALA A 130 -1.54 7.90 8.01
CA ALA A 130 -2.07 6.56 8.23
C ALA A 130 -1.62 5.63 7.10
N SER A 131 -0.93 4.55 7.45
CA SER A 131 -0.63 3.46 6.50
C SER A 131 -1.82 2.51 6.43
N PHE A 132 -2.21 2.06 5.24
CA PHE A 132 -3.32 1.14 5.08
C PHE A 132 -3.20 0.21 3.87
N THR A 133 -3.87 -0.92 3.95
CA THR A 133 -4.01 -1.86 2.84
C THR A 133 -5.47 -1.92 2.39
N LEU A 134 -5.68 -1.73 1.09
CA LEU A 134 -6.99 -1.81 0.47
C LEU A 134 -7.46 -3.26 0.35
N ARG A 135 -8.78 -3.45 0.29
CA ARG A 135 -9.38 -4.77 0.12
C ARG A 135 -10.29 -4.77 -1.10
N ALA A 136 -10.12 -5.78 -1.93
CA ALA A 136 -11.06 -6.15 -2.98
C ALA A 136 -12.10 -7.14 -2.42
N PRO A 137 -13.21 -7.40 -3.13
CA PRO A 137 -14.15 -8.45 -2.74
C PRO A 137 -13.51 -9.83 -2.58
N ALA A 138 -12.44 -10.11 -3.33
CA ALA A 138 -11.70 -11.38 -3.27
C ALA A 138 -10.66 -11.45 -2.14
N GLY A 139 -10.42 -10.36 -1.40
CA GLY A 139 -9.42 -10.32 -0.33
C GLY A 139 -8.60 -9.04 -0.32
N GLU A 140 -7.54 -9.06 0.48
CA GLU A 140 -6.61 -7.92 0.59
C GLU A 140 -5.85 -7.70 -0.73
N ILE A 141 -5.70 -6.44 -1.13
CA ILE A 141 -4.91 -6.05 -2.30
C ILE A 141 -3.48 -5.82 -1.82
N PRO A 142 -2.47 -6.54 -2.34
CA PRO A 142 -1.11 -6.38 -1.87
C PRO A 142 -0.58 -4.95 -2.04
N GLY A 143 0.16 -4.49 -1.03
CA GLY A 143 0.85 -3.21 -1.01
C GLY A 143 0.26 -2.22 -0.02
N THR A 144 1.13 -1.37 0.52
CA THR A 144 0.75 -0.36 1.52
C THR A 144 0.51 0.97 0.83
N SER A 145 -0.67 1.53 1.04
CA SER A 145 -1.02 2.91 0.68
C SER A 145 -0.86 3.80 1.90
N VAL A 146 -0.65 5.10 1.67
CA VAL A 146 -0.47 6.09 2.74
C VAL A 146 -1.49 7.20 2.52
N ALA A 147 -2.17 7.60 3.60
CA ALA A 147 -3.00 8.79 3.62
C ALA A 147 -2.33 9.85 4.46
N ASP A 148 -2.21 11.06 3.90
CA ASP A 148 -1.59 12.20 4.55
C ASP A 148 -2.64 13.15 5.13
N GLY A 149 -2.37 13.67 6.33
CA GLY A 149 -3.18 14.70 6.97
C GLY A 149 -3.20 14.56 8.47
N THR A 150 -3.36 15.68 9.17
CA THR A 150 -3.36 15.70 10.64
C THR A 150 -4.61 15.04 11.19
N LEU A 151 -4.42 14.09 12.11
CA LEU A 151 -5.49 13.48 12.88
C LEU A 151 -5.08 13.21 14.32
N ARG A 152 -6.04 13.20 15.23
CA ARG A 152 -5.85 12.66 16.57
C ARG A 152 -6.14 11.18 16.55
N ILE A 153 -5.40 10.40 17.33
CA ILE A 153 -5.58 8.96 17.51
C ILE A 153 -5.56 8.63 19.00
N ALA A 154 -6.28 7.58 19.37
CA ALA A 154 -6.36 7.08 20.74
C ALA A 154 -6.64 5.57 20.73
N ALA A 155 -6.50 4.92 21.90
CA ALA A 155 -7.02 3.57 22.07
C ALA A 155 -8.51 3.53 21.72
N GLY A 156 -8.95 2.52 20.96
CA GLY A 156 -10.32 2.44 20.45
C GLY A 156 -10.57 3.18 19.13
N THR A 157 -9.52 3.72 18.48
CA THR A 157 -9.62 4.20 17.10
C THR A 157 -10.11 3.08 16.18
N ALA A 158 -11.07 3.35 15.30
CA ALA A 158 -11.69 2.35 14.43
C ALA A 158 -11.93 2.89 13.01
N VAL A 159 -11.88 1.99 12.02
CA VAL A 159 -11.93 2.33 10.59
C VAL A 159 -13.19 1.74 9.95
N GLY A 160 -13.96 2.59 9.26
CA GLY A 160 -15.20 2.23 8.59
C GLY A 160 -14.99 1.63 7.20
N PRO A 161 -16.04 1.07 6.60
CA PRO A 161 -15.95 0.51 5.26
C PRO A 161 -15.77 1.62 4.21
N ILE A 162 -15.17 1.27 3.09
CA ILE A 162 -15.07 2.18 1.95
C ILE A 162 -16.46 2.42 1.35
N ARG A 163 -16.77 3.70 1.10
CA ARG A 163 -18.00 4.18 0.50
C ARG A 163 -17.71 5.05 -0.73
N SER A 164 -18.66 5.08 -1.65
CA SER A 164 -18.59 5.95 -2.83
C SER A 164 -18.70 7.43 -2.43
N GLY A 165 -18.00 8.30 -3.15
CA GLY A 165 -18.01 9.74 -2.94
C GLY A 165 -16.78 10.26 -2.19
N ALA A 166 -16.63 11.57 -2.16
CA ALA A 166 -15.63 12.31 -1.38
C ALA A 166 -16.33 13.05 -0.24
#